data_AF-A0A559VB93-F1
#
_entry.id   AF-A0A559VB93-F1
#
_cell.length_a   1.000
_cell.length_b   1.000
_cell.length_c   1.000
_cell.angle_alpha   90.00
_cell.angle_beta   90.00
_cell.angle_gamma   90.00
#
_symmetry.space_group_name_H-M   'P 1'
#
loop_
_entity.id
_entity.type
_entity.pdbx_description
1 polymer ?
#
loop_
_entity_poly.entity_id
_entity_poly.type
_entity_poly.pdbx_seq_one_letter_code
_entity_poly.pdbx_strand_id
1 'polypeptide(L)'
;MNRLRLILHRLFRKPALTGPMRLYTRRIPDGVLVDLEEYFVHVIETLADDPDAYALFQEVVDDRATTREHDGWEPEQLLVERLAEHVGHEVPVRGEALARLADKFRAAAPKTGAVVAIPSQARRAA
;
A
#
# COMPACT_ATOMS: atom_id res chain seq x y z
N MET A 1 -16.96 3.67 -9.50
CA MET A 1 -16.41 4.86 -8.80
C MET A 1 -15.55 5.72 -9.73
N ASN A 2 -15.78 7.04 -9.82
CA ASN A 2 -15.13 7.94 -10.79
C ASN A 2 -13.67 8.27 -10.39
N ARG A 3 -12.67 7.95 -11.23
CA ARG A 3 -11.22 8.19 -10.98
C ARG A 3 -10.90 9.62 -10.54
N LEU A 4 -11.65 10.59 -11.03
CA LEU A 4 -11.55 12.00 -10.68
C LEU A 4 -11.82 12.28 -9.20
N ARG A 5 -12.78 11.59 -8.58
CA ARG A 5 -13.13 11.76 -7.17
C ARG A 5 -12.03 11.25 -6.25
N LEU A 6 -11.41 10.11 -6.60
CA LEU A 6 -10.24 9.56 -5.89
C LEU A 6 -9.02 10.49 -5.97
N ILE A 7 -8.75 11.07 -7.15
CA ILE A 7 -7.62 11.98 -7.35
C ILE A 7 -7.83 13.28 -6.55
N LEU A 8 -9.02 13.87 -6.62
CA LEU A 8 -9.36 15.07 -5.85
C LEU A 8 -9.29 14.82 -4.34
N HIS A 9 -9.81 13.68 -3.88
CA HIS A 9 -9.76 13.33 -2.47
C HIS A 9 -8.32 13.14 -1.96
N ARG A 10 -7.43 12.56 -2.76
CA ARG A 10 -6.00 12.41 -2.43
C ARG A 10 -5.24 13.74 -2.31
N LEU A 11 -5.66 14.79 -3.04
CA LEU A 11 -4.95 16.07 -3.08
C LEU A 11 -5.22 16.98 -1.87
N PHE A 12 -6.40 16.87 -1.24
CA PHE A 12 -6.82 17.76 -0.16
C PHE A 12 -6.81 17.12 1.23
N ARG A 13 -6.36 15.87 1.34
CA ARG A 13 -6.40 15.12 2.60
C ARG A 13 -5.21 15.48 3.48
N LYS A 14 -5.47 15.71 4.77
CA LYS A 14 -4.41 15.69 5.78
C LYS A 14 -4.00 14.23 5.98
N PRO A 15 -2.69 13.89 5.92
CA PRO A 15 -2.26 12.53 6.20
C PRO A 15 -2.59 12.21 7.66
N ALA A 16 -3.35 11.14 7.88
CA ALA A 16 -3.66 10.65 9.23
C ALA A 16 -2.38 10.26 9.98
N LEU A 17 -1.39 9.74 9.25
CA LEU A 17 -0.02 9.56 9.73
C LEU A 17 0.77 10.87 9.59
N THR A 18 0.94 11.57 10.71
CA THR A 18 1.66 12.85 10.74
C THR A 18 3.12 12.71 11.21
N GLY A 19 3.41 11.66 11.98
CA GLY A 19 4.72 11.36 12.57
C GLY A 19 5.61 10.45 11.70
N PRO A 20 6.92 10.38 12.00
CA PRO A 20 7.82 9.44 11.35
C PRO A 20 7.49 8.01 11.77
N MET A 21 7.47 7.10 10.79
CA MET A 21 7.26 5.66 10.99
C MET A 21 8.47 4.90 10.47
N ARG A 22 8.93 3.87 11.17
CA ARG A 22 10.05 3.05 10.70
C ARG A 22 9.54 2.08 9.66
N LEU A 23 10.16 2.16 8.48
CA LEU A 23 9.94 1.20 7.40
C LEU A 23 11.22 0.41 7.20
N TYR A 24 11.15 -0.89 7.45
CA TYR A 24 12.25 -1.80 7.16
C TYR A 24 12.11 -2.38 5.77
N THR A 25 13.24 -2.71 5.17
CA THR A 25 13.28 -3.23 3.79
C THR A 25 14.27 -4.38 3.72
N ARG A 26 13.88 -5.48 3.10
CA ARG A 26 14.75 -6.65 2.86
C ARG A 26 14.83 -6.95 1.37
N ARG A 27 16.03 -7.20 0.86
CA ARG A 27 16.24 -7.56 -0.55
C ARG A 27 15.77 -9.00 -0.80
N ILE A 28 15.12 -9.21 -1.94
CA ILE A 28 14.79 -10.52 -2.52
C ILE A 28 15.37 -10.60 -3.94
N PRO A 29 15.46 -11.79 -4.57
CA PRO A 29 16.14 -11.96 -5.85
C PRO A 29 15.66 -11.02 -6.97
N ASP A 30 14.38 -10.70 -6.98
CA ASP A 30 13.68 -9.93 -8.00
C ASP A 30 13.13 -8.57 -7.49
N GLY A 31 13.50 -8.14 -6.29
CA GLY A 31 12.98 -6.90 -5.71
C GLY A 31 13.31 -6.64 -4.25
N VAL A 32 12.38 -5.98 -3.57
CA VAL A 32 12.46 -5.59 -2.15
C VAL A 32 11.16 -5.93 -1.45
N LEU A 33 11.25 -6.51 -0.27
CA LEU A 33 10.16 -6.59 0.69
C LEU A 33 10.17 -5.34 1.57
N VAL A 34 9.00 -4.73 1.72
CA VAL A 34 8.77 -3.64 2.68
C VAL A 34 8.09 -4.24 3.89
N ASP A 35 8.66 -3.99 5.06
CA ASP A 35 8.10 -4.38 6.34
C ASP A 35 7.10 -3.31 6.80
N LEU A 36 5.88 -3.75 7.11
CA LEU A 36 4.76 -2.91 7.53
C LEU A 36 4.33 -3.21 8.97
N GLU A 37 5.13 -3.93 9.76
CA GLU A 37 4.81 -4.27 11.15
C GLU A 37 4.41 -3.04 11.97
N GLU A 38 5.22 -1.99 11.95
CA GLU A 38 4.94 -0.75 12.70
C GLU A 38 3.66 -0.05 12.22
N TYR A 39 3.34 -0.15 10.94
CA TYR A 39 2.07 0.34 10.40
C TYR A 39 0.88 -0.47 10.90
N PHE A 40 1.00 -1.80 10.97
CA PHE A 40 -0.06 -2.64 11.53
C PHE A 40 -0.29 -2.39 13.01
N VAL A 41 0.78 -2.15 13.79
CA VAL A 41 0.66 -1.75 15.19
C VAL A 41 -0.13 -0.44 15.28
N HIS A 42 0.22 0.57 14.49
CA HIS A 42 -0.52 1.83 14.45
C HIS A 42 -2.00 1.65 14.09
N VAL A 43 -2.32 0.80 13.11
CA VAL A 43 -3.71 0.50 12.72
C VAL A 43 -4.47 -0.09 13.91
N ILE A 44 -3.89 -1.06 14.61
CA ILE A 44 -4.52 -1.72 15.76
C ILE A 44 -4.70 -0.75 16.92
N GLU A 45 -3.68 0.04 17.25
CA GLU A 45 -3.75 1.08 18.29
C GLU A 45 -4.82 2.12 17.94
N THR A 46 -4.87 2.58 16.69
CA THR A 46 -5.90 3.54 16.25
C THR A 46 -7.30 2.96 16.38
N LEU A 47 -7.51 1.70 15.97
CA LEU A 47 -8.80 1.03 16.16
C LEU A 47 -9.15 0.85 17.64
N ALA A 48 -8.17 0.66 18.52
CA ALA A 48 -8.40 0.47 19.95
C ALA A 48 -8.68 1.79 20.67
N ASP A 49 -8.04 2.88 20.25
CA ASP A 49 -8.08 4.19 20.89
C ASP A 49 -9.18 5.11 20.33
N ASP A 50 -9.70 4.83 19.12
CA ASP A 50 -10.77 5.60 18.46
C ASP A 50 -12.08 4.79 18.42
N PRO A 51 -13.07 5.12 19.28
CA PRO A 51 -14.36 4.44 19.31
C PRO A 51 -15.14 4.50 17.99
N ASP A 52 -14.99 5.58 17.21
CA ASP A 52 -15.68 5.74 15.93
C ASP A 52 -15.05 4.84 14.86
N ALA A 53 -13.72 4.74 14.85
CA ALA A 53 -13.00 3.80 13.98
C ALA A 53 -13.33 2.34 14.35
N TYR A 54 -13.42 2.02 15.64
CA TYR A 54 -13.82 0.69 16.11
C TYR A 54 -15.25 0.35 15.68
N ALA A 55 -16.20 1.28 15.85
CA ALA A 55 -17.59 1.09 15.45
C ALA A 55 -17.70 0.81 13.94
N LEU A 56 -17.01 1.59 13.11
CA LEU A 56 -16.93 1.35 11.66
C LEU A 56 -16.34 -0.04 11.33
N PHE A 57 -15.33 -0.48 12.06
CA PHE A 57 -14.77 -1.81 11.88
C PHE A 57 -15.77 -2.91 12.24
N GLN A 58 -16.55 -2.74 13.31
CA GLN A 58 -17.64 -3.67 13.67
C GLN A 58 -18.73 -3.73 12.61
N GLU A 59 -19.12 -2.59 12.02
CA GLU A 59 -20.09 -2.56 10.91
C GLU A 59 -19.61 -3.39 9.70
N VAL A 60 -18.31 -3.33 9.37
CA VAL A 60 -17.72 -4.16 8.30
C VAL A 60 -17.79 -5.65 8.66
N VAL A 61 -17.53 -6.01 9.91
CA VAL A 61 -17.60 -7.40 10.39
C VAL A 61 -19.03 -7.93 10.31
N ASP A 62 -20.01 -7.13 10.74
CA ASP A 62 -21.42 -7.49 10.73
C ASP A 62 -21.96 -7.63 9.30
N ASP A 63 -21.57 -6.72 8.39
CA ASP A 63 -21.93 -6.80 6.97
C ASP A 63 -21.40 -8.11 6.35
N ARG A 64 -20.13 -8.47 6.61
CA ARG A 64 -19.54 -9.74 6.14
C ARG A 64 -20.17 -10.99 6.73
N ALA A 65 -20.60 -10.93 7.99
CA ALA A 65 -21.26 -12.05 8.66
C ALA A 65 -22.66 -12.30 8.10
N THR A 66 -23.30 -11.27 7.55
CA THR A 66 -24.61 -11.38 6.94
C THR A 66 -24.44 -11.79 5.49
N THR A 67 -24.43 -13.10 5.21
CA THR A 67 -24.31 -13.73 3.87
C THR A 67 -25.46 -13.31 2.93
N ARG A 68 -25.57 -12.03 2.58
CA ARG A 68 -26.53 -11.53 1.59
C ARG A 68 -25.86 -11.67 0.23
N GLU A 69 -26.61 -12.24 -0.72
CA GLU A 69 -26.26 -12.12 -2.15
C GLU A 69 -26.29 -10.63 -2.47
N HIS A 70 -25.15 -9.95 -2.38
CA HIS A 70 -25.09 -8.51 -2.59
C HIS A 70 -25.62 -8.17 -3.99
N ASP A 71 -26.63 -7.33 -4.02
CA ASP A 71 -27.42 -6.87 -5.17
C ASP A 71 -26.60 -5.99 -6.16
N GLY A 72 -25.26 -6.02 -6.04
CA GLY A 72 -24.36 -5.13 -6.78
C GLY A 72 -24.32 -3.69 -6.27
N TRP A 73 -24.97 -3.38 -5.16
CA TRP A 73 -24.66 -2.18 -4.38
C TRP A 73 -23.53 -2.52 -3.41
N GLU A 74 -22.55 -1.61 -3.28
CA GLU A 74 -21.26 -1.77 -2.58
C GLU A 74 -21.27 -1.16 -1.14
N PRO A 75 -22.10 -1.59 -0.16
CA PRO A 75 -22.02 -1.09 1.21
C PRO A 75 -20.64 -1.34 1.83
N GLU A 76 -20.12 -2.56 1.69
CA GLU A 76 -18.84 -2.95 2.28
C GLU A 76 -17.68 -2.06 1.81
N GLN A 77 -17.60 -1.80 0.50
CA GLN A 77 -16.50 -0.99 -0.04
C GLN A 77 -16.53 0.44 0.48
N LEU A 78 -17.72 1.02 0.64
CA LEU A 78 -17.87 2.35 1.23
C LEU A 78 -17.48 2.36 2.71
N LEU A 79 -17.83 1.31 3.46
CA LEU A 79 -17.45 1.16 4.87
C LEU A 79 -15.92 1.02 5.01
N VAL A 80 -15.30 0.19 4.17
CA VAL A 80 -13.84 -0.01 4.14
C VAL A 80 -13.12 1.29 3.75
N GLU A 81 -13.65 2.05 2.78
CA GLU A 81 -13.10 3.35 2.41
C GLU A 81 -13.15 4.32 3.58
N ARG A 82 -14.30 4.44 4.27
CA ARG A 82 -14.45 5.30 5.47
C ARG A 82 -13.54 4.88 6.63
N LEU A 83 -13.31 3.58 6.79
CA LEU A 83 -12.40 3.07 7.80
C LEU A 83 -10.94 3.39 7.46
N ALA A 84 -10.52 3.15 6.22
CA ALA A 84 -9.20 3.54 5.72
C ALA A 84 -8.98 5.06 5.77
N GLU A 85 -10.09 5.81 5.74
CA GLU A 85 -10.09 7.23 5.93
C GLU A 85 -9.76 7.66 7.36
N HIS A 86 -10.31 6.98 8.37
CA HIS A 86 -10.02 7.21 9.79
C HIS A 86 -8.61 6.76 10.17
N VAL A 87 -8.28 5.51 9.84
CA VAL A 87 -7.00 4.90 10.22
C VAL A 87 -5.82 5.51 9.46
N GLY A 88 -6.05 5.96 8.24
CA GLY A 88 -4.98 6.39 7.36
C GLY A 88 -4.27 5.24 6.67
N HIS A 89 -3.72 5.51 5.49
CA HIS A 89 -3.02 4.51 4.67
C HIS A 89 -1.78 5.07 3.96
N GLU A 90 -1.36 6.28 4.34
CA GLU A 90 -0.26 7.00 3.71
C GLU A 90 0.89 7.16 4.70
N VAL A 91 2.02 6.49 4.47
CA VAL A 91 3.19 6.62 5.35
C VAL A 91 4.13 7.70 4.78
N PRO A 92 4.36 8.82 5.50
CA PRO A 92 5.23 9.87 5.01
C PRO A 92 6.70 9.45 5.06
N VAL A 93 7.37 9.42 3.91
CA VAL A 93 8.82 9.24 3.81
C VAL A 93 9.47 10.57 3.42
N ARG A 94 10.33 11.11 4.30
CA ARG A 94 10.88 12.47 4.17
C ARG A 94 12.41 12.48 4.29
N GLY A 95 13.02 13.54 3.75
CA GLY A 95 14.46 13.84 3.92
C GLY A 95 15.38 12.72 3.43
N GLU A 96 16.47 12.47 4.16
CA GLU A 96 17.45 11.45 3.78
C GLU A 96 16.90 10.02 3.74
N ALA A 97 15.85 9.74 4.52
CA ALA A 97 15.21 8.42 4.48
C ALA A 97 14.60 8.14 3.10
N LEU A 98 14.06 9.17 2.44
CA LEU A 98 13.54 9.06 1.07
C LEU A 98 14.67 8.74 0.08
N ALA A 99 15.81 9.43 0.17
CA ALA A 99 16.96 9.18 -0.69
C ALA A 99 17.48 7.74 -0.52
N ARG A 100 17.66 7.29 0.73
CA ARG A 100 18.09 5.92 1.04
C ARG A 100 17.10 4.86 0.53
N LEU A 101 15.80 5.12 0.66
CA LEU A 101 14.76 4.22 0.16
C LEU A 101 14.79 4.13 -1.37
N ALA A 102 14.91 5.28 -2.06
CA ALA A 102 15.03 5.34 -3.50
C ALA A 102 16.26 4.57 -4.02
N ASP A 103 17.41 4.70 -3.34
CA ASP A 103 18.62 3.96 -3.71
C ASP A 103 18.46 2.45 -3.49
N LYS A 104 17.80 2.03 -2.40
CA LYS A 104 17.50 0.61 -2.17
C LYS A 104 16.59 0.03 -3.25
N PHE A 105 15.53 0.75 -3.64
CA PHE A 105 14.65 0.31 -4.73
C PHE A 105 15.38 0.28 -6.07
N ARG A 106 16.18 1.30 -6.38
CA ARG A 106 17.00 1.32 -7.60
C ARG A 106 17.99 0.15 -7.65
N ALA A 107 18.64 -0.15 -6.52
CA ALA A 107 19.59 -1.24 -6.44
C ALA A 107 18.96 -2.63 -6.58
N ALA A 108 17.67 -2.76 -6.27
CA ALA A 108 16.91 -4.00 -6.34
C ALA A 108 16.16 -4.20 -7.65
N ALA A 109 15.94 -3.13 -8.42
CA ALA A 109 15.37 -3.24 -9.76
C ALA A 109 16.24 -4.15 -10.64
N PRO A 110 15.64 -5.03 -11.46
CA PRO A 110 16.39 -5.82 -12.42
C PRO A 110 17.19 -4.86 -13.31
N LYS A 111 18.49 -5.14 -13.47
CA LYS A 111 19.34 -4.35 -14.36
C LYS A 111 18.78 -4.51 -15.77
N THR A 112 18.05 -3.51 -16.25
CA THR A 112 17.62 -3.36 -17.65
C THR A 112 18.88 -3.35 -18.49
N GLY A 113 19.30 -4.53 -18.97
CA GLY A 113 20.66 -4.75 -19.48
C GLY A 113 21.13 -6.19 -19.34
N ALA A 114 20.55 -6.99 -18.44
CA ALA A 114 20.65 -8.44 -18.51
C ALA A 114 19.72 -9.00 -19.61
N VAL A 115 19.86 -8.48 -20.83
CA VAL A 115 19.58 -9.31 -22.00
C VAL A 115 20.63 -10.40 -21.92
N VAL A 116 20.22 -11.58 -21.49
CA VAL A 116 21.01 -12.79 -21.71
C VAL A 116 21.19 -12.84 -23.23
N ALA A 117 22.38 -12.45 -23.71
CA ALA A 117 22.74 -12.63 -25.10
C ALA A 117 22.66 -14.15 -25.35
N ILE A 118 21.57 -14.60 -25.96
CA ILE A 118 21.45 -15.99 -26.42
C ILE A 118 22.54 -16.14 -27.49
N PRO A 119 23.55 -17.00 -27.31
CA PRO A 119 24.71 -17.06 -28.20
C PRO A 119 24.41 -17.84 -29.50
N SER A 120 23.27 -17.60 -30.15
CA SER A 120 22.85 -18.34 -31.36
C SER A 120 22.84 -17.53 -32.65
N GLN A 121 23.29 -16.26 -32.67
CA GLN A 121 23.43 -15.48 -33.91
C GLN A 121 24.87 -15.31 -34.40
N ALA A 122 25.80 -16.17 -33.99
CA ALA A 122 27.09 -16.31 -34.65
C ALA A 122 27.03 -17.42 -35.71
N ARG A 123 27.17 -17.02 -36.99
CA ARG A 123 27.29 -17.81 -38.24
C ARG A 123 26.00 -18.25 -38.93
N ARG A 124 25.66 -17.48 -39.96
CA ARG A 124 25.49 -18.04 -41.30
C ARG A 124 25.99 -17.03 -42.34
N ALA A 125 27.31 -17.00 -42.51
CA ALA A 125 27.96 -16.54 -43.73
C ALA A 125 28.65 -17.76 -44.31
N ALA A 126 27.99 -18.40 -45.27
CA ALA A 126 28.51 -19.32 -46.26
C ALA A 126 27.43 -19.43 -47.34
#